data_AF-A0A347U515-F1
#
_entry.id   AF-A0A347U515-F1
#
_cell.length_a   1.000
_cell.length_b   1.000
_cell.length_c   1.000
_cell.angle_alpha   90.00
_cell.angle_beta   90.00
_cell.angle_gamma   90.00
#
_symmetry.space_group_name_H-M   'P 1'
#
loop_
_entity.id
_entity.type
_entity.pdbx_description
1 polymer ?
#
loop_
_entity_poly.entity_id
_entity_poly.type
_entity_poly.pdbx_seq_one_letter_code
_entity_poly.pdbx_strand_id
1 'polypeptide(L)'
;MILNVSKIKTESLLLFCKDLILSYKDRVDVNDYGMDKEVIEKFNNIGNDMLKQILNVTFPQNYYLQNRKHYRIKAVLDGYNFINDEISKNLKENEAFNPSMLYFSLLAVWFKELNKESRSKEYIYFLLYPYSQVYDKLLIEIKNKEFRALNIKMIELAENVIYKFDKYNFVK
;
A
#
# COMPACT_ATOMS: atom_id res chain seq x y z
N MET A 1 -4.92 -28.81 -6.45
CA MET A 1 -5.62 -27.53 -6.64
C MET A 1 -4.59 -26.46 -6.97
N ILE A 2 -4.75 -25.78 -8.10
CA ILE A 2 -3.78 -24.80 -8.60
C ILE A 2 -4.04 -23.47 -7.89
N LEU A 3 -3.16 -23.10 -6.96
CA LEU A 3 -3.18 -21.79 -6.32
C LEU A 3 -2.69 -20.74 -7.31
N ASN A 4 -3.52 -19.75 -7.61
CA ASN A 4 -3.05 -18.57 -8.34
C ASN A 4 -2.25 -17.69 -7.38
N VAL A 5 -0.93 -17.89 -7.38
CA VAL A 5 0.03 -17.19 -6.50
C VAL A 5 -0.04 -15.68 -6.69
N SER A 6 -0.17 -15.20 -7.94
CA SER A 6 -0.27 -13.77 -8.25
C SER A 6 -1.49 -13.12 -7.57
N LYS A 7 -2.64 -13.81 -7.61
CA LYS A 7 -3.85 -13.34 -6.92
C LYS A 7 -3.71 -13.34 -5.40
N ILE A 8 -3.09 -14.37 -4.81
CA ILE A 8 -2.85 -14.43 -3.37
C ILE A 8 -1.94 -13.28 -2.92
N LYS A 9 -0.85 -13.04 -3.64
CA LYS A 9 0.08 -11.95 -3.35
C LYS A 9 -0.60 -10.58 -3.45
N THR A 10 -1.41 -10.40 -4.50
CA THR A 10 -2.19 -9.18 -4.68
C THR A 10 -3.17 -8.96 -3.52
N GLU A 11 -3.91 -10.01 -3.13
CA GLU A 11 -4.83 -9.94 -1.98
C GLU A 11 -4.08 -9.64 -0.67
N SER A 12 -2.89 -10.20 -0.48
CA SER A 12 -2.02 -9.92 0.67
C SER A 12 -1.60 -8.46 0.73
N LEU A 13 -1.17 -7.91 -0.41
CA LEU A 13 -0.77 -6.52 -0.54
C LEU A 13 -1.94 -5.56 -0.28
N LEU A 14 -3.10 -5.84 -0.88
CA LEU A 14 -4.31 -5.04 -0.68
C LEU A 14 -4.77 -5.08 0.78
N LEU A 15 -4.68 -6.24 1.44
CA LEU A 15 -4.97 -6.37 2.87
C LEU A 15 -4.02 -5.51 3.71
N PHE A 16 -2.72 -5.52 3.41
CA PHE A 16 -1.74 -4.66 4.08
C PHE A 16 -2.06 -3.18 3.89
N CYS A 17 -2.29 -2.74 2.65
CA CYS A 17 -2.61 -1.34 2.36
C CYS A 17 -3.92 -0.91 3.03
N LYS A 18 -4.94 -1.78 3.09
CA LYS A 18 -6.19 -1.52 3.83
C LYS A 18 -5.91 -1.18 5.30
N ASP A 19 -5.16 -2.05 5.98
CA ASP A 19 -4.87 -1.89 7.40
C ASP A 19 -4.01 -0.64 7.64
N LEU A 20 -3.04 -0.37 6.74
CA LEU A 20 -2.24 0.85 6.81
C LEU A 20 -3.12 2.10 6.68
N ILE A 21 -4.02 2.18 5.69
CA ILE A 21 -4.94 3.33 5.54
C ILE A 21 -5.81 3.51 6.78
N LEU A 22 -6.40 2.42 7.28
CA LEU A 22 -7.25 2.46 8.47
C LEU A 22 -6.50 2.91 9.73
N SER A 23 -5.18 2.69 9.82
CA SER A 23 -4.39 3.06 10.99
C SER A 23 -4.21 4.57 11.17
N TYR A 24 -4.26 5.36 10.10
CA TYR A 24 -3.98 6.81 10.15
C TYR A 24 -5.11 7.72 9.66
N LYS A 25 -6.10 7.20 8.90
CA LYS A 25 -7.15 8.03 8.26
C LYS A 25 -7.92 8.95 9.23
N ASP A 26 -8.03 8.56 10.50
CA ASP A 26 -8.76 9.30 11.54
C ASP A 26 -7.81 10.08 12.47
N ARG A 27 -6.51 10.12 12.17
CA ARG A 27 -5.43 10.70 13.01
C ARG A 27 -4.78 11.95 12.41
N VAL A 28 -5.40 12.58 11.41
CA VAL A 28 -4.76 13.69 10.69
C VAL A 28 -4.86 14.98 11.51
N ASP A 29 -3.80 15.32 12.24
CA ASP A 29 -3.51 16.71 12.60
C ASP A 29 -2.84 17.39 11.40
N VAL A 30 -3.65 18.14 10.66
CA VAL A 30 -3.35 18.76 9.35
C VAL A 30 -2.27 19.86 9.44
N ASN A 31 -1.93 20.29 10.66
CA ASN A 31 -1.21 21.56 10.88
C ASN A 31 0.32 21.46 10.92
N ASP A 32 0.92 20.26 11.02
CA ASP A 32 2.34 20.14 11.39
C ASP A 32 3.35 20.13 10.22
N TYR A 33 2.90 19.97 8.98
CA TYR A 33 3.84 19.74 7.86
C TYR A 33 4.05 20.91 6.89
N GLY A 34 3.44 22.08 7.16
CA GLY A 34 3.55 23.26 6.30
C GLY A 34 3.04 23.03 4.87
N MET A 35 2.13 22.06 4.70
CA MET A 35 1.48 21.75 3.42
C MET A 35 0.20 22.56 3.24
N ASP A 36 -0.12 22.90 2.00
CA ASP A 36 -1.37 23.60 1.66
C ASP A 36 -2.59 22.72 2.02
N LYS A 37 -3.59 23.32 2.65
CA LYS A 37 -4.83 22.62 3.07
C LYS A 37 -5.52 21.95 1.89
N GLU A 38 -5.50 22.58 0.71
CA GLU A 38 -6.11 22.04 -0.50
C GLU A 38 -5.42 20.75 -0.96
N VAL A 39 -4.09 20.69 -0.81
CA VAL A 39 -3.27 19.51 -1.13
C VAL A 39 -3.62 18.37 -0.18
N ILE A 40 -3.72 18.65 1.12
CA ILE A 40 -4.05 17.64 2.14
C ILE A 40 -5.46 17.08 1.93
N GLU A 41 -6.45 17.94 1.65
CA GLU A 41 -7.83 17.51 1.42
C GLU A 41 -7.93 16.61 0.18
N LYS A 42 -7.24 16.96 -0.91
CA LYS A 42 -7.14 16.09 -2.09
C LYS A 42 -6.52 14.74 -1.73
N PHE A 43 -5.47 14.69 -0.92
CA PHE A 43 -4.87 13.42 -0.50
C PHE A 43 -5.82 12.56 0.33
N ASN A 44 -6.52 13.16 1.28
CA ASN A 44 -7.50 12.44 2.09
C ASN A 44 -8.62 11.86 1.22
N ASN A 45 -9.09 12.61 0.22
CA ASN A 45 -10.09 12.13 -0.72
C ASN A 45 -9.58 10.94 -1.56
N ILE A 46 -8.36 11.02 -2.11
CA ILE A 46 -7.77 9.89 -2.85
C ILE A 46 -7.60 8.68 -1.91
N GLY A 47 -7.17 8.89 -0.66
CA GLY A 47 -7.04 7.80 0.33
C GLY A 47 -8.37 7.13 0.65
N ASN A 48 -9.43 7.90 0.82
CA ASN A 48 -10.78 7.39 1.05
C ASN A 48 -11.32 6.60 -0.15
N ASP A 49 -11.10 7.11 -1.37
CA ASP A 49 -11.50 6.43 -2.60
C ASP A 49 -10.74 5.11 -2.79
N MET A 50 -9.42 5.13 -2.53
CA MET A 50 -8.58 3.92 -2.56
C MET A 50 -9.06 2.89 -1.54
N LEU A 51 -9.32 3.30 -0.31
CA LEU A 51 -9.86 2.41 0.72
C LEU A 51 -11.18 1.79 0.28
N LYS A 52 -12.10 2.59 -0.27
CA LYS A 52 -13.39 2.11 -0.78
C LYS A 52 -13.21 1.02 -1.84
N GLN A 53 -12.27 1.18 -2.78
CA GLN A 53 -12.01 0.16 -3.78
C GLN A 53 -11.35 -1.08 -3.22
N ILE A 54 -10.40 -0.94 -2.29
CA ILE A 54 -9.77 -2.08 -1.61
C ILE A 54 -10.83 -2.89 -0.84
N LEU A 55 -11.79 -2.23 -0.20
CA LEU A 55 -12.89 -2.88 0.51
C LEU A 55 -13.83 -3.67 -0.43
N ASN A 56 -14.00 -3.24 -1.68
CA ASN A 56 -14.82 -3.96 -2.66
C ASN A 56 -14.20 -5.30 -3.11
N VAL A 57 -12.89 -5.46 -2.93
CA VAL A 57 -12.12 -6.58 -3.51
C VAL A 57 -11.42 -7.43 -2.45
N THR A 58 -11.52 -7.05 -1.18
CA THR A 58 -10.98 -7.80 -0.03
C THR A 58 -12.10 -8.23 0.90
N PHE A 59 -11.89 -9.32 1.64
CA PHE A 59 -12.83 -9.71 2.68
C PHE A 59 -12.77 -8.78 3.92
N PRO A 60 -13.83 -8.75 4.75
CA PRO A 60 -13.79 -8.15 6.07
C PRO A 60 -12.69 -8.79 6.94
N GLN A 61 -12.11 -8.05 7.88
CA GLN A 61 -10.98 -8.54 8.69
C GLN A 61 -11.31 -9.81 9.48
N ASN A 62 -12.51 -9.90 10.04
CA ASN A 62 -13.00 -11.08 10.76
C ASN A 62 -12.99 -12.34 9.89
N TYR A 63 -13.23 -12.23 8.59
CA TYR A 63 -13.21 -13.37 7.68
C TYR A 63 -11.82 -14.01 7.61
N TYR A 64 -10.76 -13.20 7.48
CA TYR A 64 -9.39 -13.72 7.46
C TYR A 64 -9.02 -14.41 8.78
N LEU A 65 -9.40 -13.81 9.91
CA LEU A 65 -9.10 -14.36 11.24
C LEU A 65 -9.83 -15.69 11.50
N GLN A 66 -11.12 -15.76 11.18
CA GLN A 66 -11.94 -16.96 11.35
C GLN A 66 -11.47 -18.10 10.42
N ASN A 67 -11.02 -17.75 9.21
CA ASN A 67 -10.61 -18.72 8.20
C ASN A 67 -9.08 -18.92 8.11
N ARG A 68 -8.30 -18.50 9.11
CA ARG A 68 -6.83 -18.57 9.09
C ARG A 68 -6.24 -19.97 8.82
N LYS A 69 -7.01 -21.03 9.10
CA LYS A 69 -6.63 -22.43 8.83
C LYS A 69 -6.88 -22.85 7.37
N HIS A 70 -7.74 -22.15 6.64
CA HIS A 70 -8.00 -22.42 5.23
C HIS A 70 -6.75 -22.08 4.41
N TYR A 71 -6.24 -23.04 3.63
CA TYR A 71 -4.93 -22.95 2.95
C TYR A 71 -4.73 -21.63 2.18
N ARG A 72 -5.77 -21.12 1.50
CA ARG A 72 -5.69 -19.87 0.72
C ARG A 72 -5.51 -18.67 1.64
N ILE A 73 -6.32 -18.62 2.70
CA ILE A 73 -6.34 -17.52 3.67
C ILE A 73 -5.04 -17.52 4.47
N LYS A 74 -4.55 -18.71 4.84
CA LYS A 74 -3.22 -18.88 5.41
C LYS A 74 -2.15 -18.26 4.51
N ALA A 75 -2.13 -18.59 3.21
CA ALA A 75 -1.17 -18.02 2.28
C ALA A 75 -1.31 -16.49 2.13
N VAL A 76 -2.52 -15.95 2.12
CA VAL A 76 -2.74 -14.48 2.13
C VAL A 76 -2.15 -13.85 3.39
N LEU A 77 -2.39 -14.43 4.57
CA LEU A 77 -1.85 -13.95 5.84
C LEU A 77 -0.33 -14.08 5.90
N ASP A 78 0.25 -15.16 5.37
CA ASP A 78 1.70 -15.34 5.28
C ASP A 78 2.34 -14.26 4.38
N GLY A 79 1.67 -13.88 3.29
CA GLY A 79 2.11 -12.81 2.42
C GLY A 79 1.99 -11.43 3.07
N TYR A 80 0.90 -11.19 3.80
CA TYR A 80 0.71 -9.99 4.60
C TYR A 80 1.83 -9.84 5.65
N ASN A 81 2.10 -10.91 6.39
CA ASN A 81 3.14 -10.93 7.42
C ASN A 81 4.52 -10.67 6.82
N PHE A 82 4.84 -11.27 5.66
CA PHE A 82 6.07 -10.98 4.95
C PHE A 82 6.23 -9.48 4.65
N ILE A 83 5.21 -8.84 4.09
CA ILE A 83 5.24 -7.40 3.77
C ILE A 83 5.45 -6.58 5.04
N ASN A 84 4.68 -6.89 6.09
CA ASN A 84 4.77 -6.21 7.37
C ASN A 84 6.17 -6.34 7.98
N ASP A 85 6.72 -7.55 8.03
CA ASP A 85 8.05 -7.82 8.57
C ASP A 85 9.15 -7.12 7.79
N GLU A 86 9.09 -7.11 6.45
CA GLU A 86 10.07 -6.39 5.64
C GLU A 86 9.97 -4.88 5.83
N ILE A 87 8.78 -4.30 5.95
CA ILE A 87 8.62 -2.88 6.26
C ILE A 87 9.15 -2.56 7.66
N SER A 88 8.79 -3.35 8.67
CA SER A 88 9.27 -3.18 10.04
C SER A 88 10.78 -3.32 10.19
N LYS A 89 11.45 -4.15 9.38
CA LYS A 89 12.94 -4.23 9.39
C LYS A 89 13.60 -2.97 8.84
N ASN A 90 12.95 -2.25 7.93
CA ASN A 90 13.52 -1.07 7.27
C ASN A 90 13.07 0.25 7.91
N LEU A 91 12.09 0.22 8.81
CA LEU A 91 11.68 1.37 9.63
C LEU A 91 12.16 1.15 11.06
N LYS A 92 12.99 2.07 11.57
CA LYS A 92 13.41 2.02 12.98
C LYS A 92 12.23 2.39 13.90
N GLU A 93 12.29 1.93 15.14
CA GLU A 93 11.32 2.35 16.15
C GLU A 93 11.33 3.88 16.30
N ASN A 94 10.14 4.49 16.35
CA ASN A 94 9.91 5.94 16.36
C ASN A 94 10.40 6.70 15.12
N GLU A 95 10.73 6.01 14.03
CA GLU A 95 11.08 6.67 12.79
C GLU A 95 9.84 7.23 12.09
N ALA A 96 9.88 8.52 11.76
CA ALA A 96 8.83 9.15 10.99
C ALA A 96 8.73 8.51 9.60
N PHE A 97 7.51 8.31 9.12
CA PHE A 97 7.25 7.83 7.77
C PHE A 97 5.92 8.40 7.27
N ASN A 98 5.76 8.52 5.95
CA ASN A 98 4.51 8.96 5.33
C ASN A 98 3.70 7.72 4.91
N PRO A 99 2.65 7.33 5.66
CA PRO A 99 1.90 6.11 5.36
C PRO A 99 1.17 6.21 4.02
N SER A 100 0.71 7.40 3.65
CA SER A 100 0.06 7.63 2.36
C SER A 100 1.01 7.33 1.21
N MET A 101 2.20 7.95 1.25
CA MET A 101 3.19 7.72 0.21
C MET A 101 3.62 6.26 0.14
N LEU A 102 3.77 5.60 1.29
CA LEU A 102 4.17 4.20 1.36
C LEU A 102 3.15 3.28 0.66
N TYR A 103 1.86 3.33 1.04
CA TYR A 103 0.89 2.42 0.43
C TYR A 103 0.69 2.71 -1.07
N PHE A 104 0.69 3.99 -1.47
CA PHE A 104 0.60 4.33 -2.89
C PHE A 104 1.77 3.75 -3.68
N SER A 105 2.99 3.90 -3.15
CA SER A 105 4.20 3.39 -3.80
C SER A 105 4.19 1.87 -3.89
N LEU A 106 3.78 1.17 -2.83
CA LEU A 106 3.67 -0.29 -2.83
C LEU A 106 2.72 -0.80 -3.93
N LEU A 107 1.53 -0.19 -4.04
CA LEU A 107 0.56 -0.54 -5.07
C LEU A 107 1.03 -0.17 -6.47
N ALA A 108 1.73 0.95 -6.61
CA ALA A 108 2.27 1.39 -7.88
C ALA A 108 3.36 0.46 -8.42
N VAL A 109 4.34 0.07 -7.60
CA VAL A 109 5.38 -0.88 -8.02
C VAL A 109 4.74 -2.22 -8.41
N TRP A 110 3.79 -2.70 -7.61
CA TRP A 110 3.12 -3.99 -7.88
C TRP A 110 2.31 -3.99 -9.18
N PHE A 111 1.44 -3.00 -9.35
CA PHE A 111 0.55 -2.94 -10.50
C PHE A 111 1.24 -2.27 -11.69
N LYS A 112 1.70 -1.04 -11.57
CA LYS A 112 2.20 -0.28 -12.73
C LYS A 112 3.54 -0.79 -13.26
N GLU A 113 4.51 -1.02 -12.38
CA GLU A 113 5.89 -1.33 -12.82
C GLU A 113 6.06 -2.81 -13.13
N LEU A 114 5.62 -3.68 -12.22
CA LEU A 114 5.70 -5.14 -12.40
C LEU A 114 4.57 -5.72 -13.26
N ASN A 115 3.58 -4.89 -13.64
CA ASN A 115 2.44 -5.27 -14.49
C ASN A 115 1.66 -6.48 -13.96
N LYS A 116 1.60 -6.66 -12.62
CA LYS A 116 0.93 -7.80 -11.98
C LYS A 116 -0.59 -7.62 -12.04
N GLU A 117 -1.30 -8.72 -12.25
CA GLU A 117 -2.76 -8.74 -12.40
C GLU A 117 -3.30 -7.75 -13.45
N SER A 118 -2.55 -7.46 -14.52
CA SER A 118 -2.84 -6.38 -15.48
C SER A 118 -4.16 -6.43 -16.26
N ARG A 119 -4.90 -7.52 -16.12
CA ARG A 119 -6.23 -7.75 -16.71
C ARG A 119 -7.35 -7.84 -15.66
N SER A 120 -7.02 -7.68 -14.39
CA SER A 120 -7.98 -7.73 -13.29
C SER A 120 -8.74 -6.40 -13.19
N LYS A 121 -9.95 -6.41 -12.63
CA LYS A 121 -10.74 -5.18 -12.48
C LYS A 121 -10.12 -4.27 -11.43
N GLU A 122 -9.46 -4.90 -10.45
CA GLU A 122 -8.64 -4.31 -9.40
C GLU A 122 -7.53 -3.44 -10.00
N TYR A 123 -6.84 -3.95 -11.02
CA TYR A 123 -5.76 -3.26 -11.74
C TYR A 123 -6.20 -2.00 -12.50
N ILE A 124 -7.40 -2.02 -13.08
CA ILE A 124 -7.89 -0.94 -13.95
C ILE A 124 -8.15 0.33 -13.16
N TYR A 125 -8.63 0.24 -11.91
CA TYR A 125 -8.85 1.42 -11.08
C TYR A 125 -7.52 2.06 -10.63
N PHE A 126 -6.53 1.26 -10.23
CA PHE A 126 -5.21 1.76 -9.80
C PHE A 126 -4.42 2.44 -10.92
N LEU A 127 -4.68 2.11 -12.19
CA LEU A 127 -4.08 2.80 -13.34
C LEU A 127 -4.78 4.09 -13.74
N LEU A 128 -6.10 4.19 -13.55
CA LEU A 128 -6.92 5.31 -14.05
C LEU A 128 -6.77 6.60 -13.22
N TYR A 129 -6.34 6.51 -11.96
CA TYR A 129 -6.19 7.66 -11.06
C TYR A 129 -5.10 7.42 -10.01
N PRO A 130 -4.15 8.35 -9.80
CA PRO A 130 -3.30 8.98 -10.80
C PRO A 130 -1.82 8.84 -10.35
N TYR A 131 -1.09 7.87 -10.90
CA TYR A 131 0.34 7.72 -10.60
C TYR A 131 1.11 9.02 -10.85
N SER A 132 0.87 9.67 -12.01
CA SER A 132 1.48 10.96 -12.32
C SER A 132 1.02 12.06 -11.37
N GLN A 133 -0.29 12.25 -11.14
CA GLN A 133 -0.76 13.36 -10.32
C GLN A 133 -0.42 13.19 -8.83
N VAL A 134 -0.28 11.97 -8.31
CA VAL A 134 0.14 11.73 -6.92
C VAL A 134 1.63 11.96 -6.77
N TYR A 135 2.47 11.43 -7.68
CA TYR A 135 3.92 11.64 -7.62
C TYR A 135 4.30 13.10 -7.87
N ASP A 136 3.69 13.76 -8.87
CA ASP A 136 3.96 15.17 -9.17
C ASP A 136 3.57 16.05 -7.98
N LYS A 137 2.41 15.80 -7.35
CA LYS A 137 1.98 16.56 -6.17
C LYS A 137 2.80 16.24 -4.91
N LEU A 138 3.15 14.98 -4.66
CA LEU A 138 3.89 14.57 -3.46
C LEU A 138 5.38 14.87 -3.51
N LEU A 139 5.99 14.94 -4.70
CA LEU A 139 7.43 15.16 -4.84
C LEU A 139 7.76 16.57 -5.34
N ILE A 140 6.98 17.13 -6.26
CA ILE A 140 7.34 18.38 -6.95
C ILE A 140 6.70 19.59 -6.24
N GLU A 141 5.42 19.53 -5.91
CA GLU A 141 4.69 20.67 -5.31
C GLU A 141 5.08 20.94 -3.84
N ILE A 142 5.64 19.95 -3.15
CA ILE A 142 6.06 20.11 -1.75
C ILE A 142 7.37 20.89 -1.68
N LYS A 143 7.29 22.09 -1.11
CA LYS A 143 8.43 23.00 -0.90
C LYS A 143 9.32 22.59 0.28
N ASN A 144 8.79 21.81 1.22
CA ASN A 144 9.54 21.32 2.37
C ASN A 144 10.49 20.18 1.96
N LYS A 145 11.80 20.40 2.12
CA LYS A 145 12.86 19.45 1.75
C LYS A 145 12.84 18.17 2.59
N GLU A 146 12.51 18.28 3.88
CA GLU A 146 12.46 17.12 4.79
C GLU A 146 11.30 16.19 4.43
N PHE A 147 10.13 16.76 4.15
CA PHE A 147 8.97 15.98 3.71
C PHE A 147 9.20 15.33 2.34
N ARG A 148 9.90 16.00 1.43
CA ARG A 148 10.31 15.40 0.15
C ARG A 148 11.26 14.23 0.35
N ALA A 149 12.26 14.37 1.22
CA ALA A 149 13.18 13.28 1.56
C ALA A 149 12.44 12.10 2.19
N LEU A 150 11.46 12.37 3.07
CA LEU A 150 10.59 11.35 3.64
C LEU A 150 9.81 10.58 2.56
N ASN A 151 9.22 11.29 1.59
CA ASN A 151 8.49 10.66 0.49
C ASN A 151 9.39 9.81 -0.41
N ILE A 152 10.59 10.30 -0.75
CA ILE A 152 11.60 9.52 -1.50
C ILE A 152 11.94 8.23 -0.76
N LYS A 153 12.18 8.32 0.55
CA LYS A 153 12.43 7.14 1.38
C LYS A 153 11.27 6.13 1.33
N MET A 154 10.03 6.59 1.29
CA MET A 154 8.86 5.69 1.17
C MET A 154 8.79 4.97 -0.18
N ILE A 155 9.19 5.65 -1.26
CA ILE A 155 9.29 5.04 -2.59
C ILE A 155 10.35 3.95 -2.59
N GLU A 156 11.57 4.28 -2.15
CA GLU A 156 12.70 3.34 -2.10
C GLU A 156 12.37 2.13 -1.22
N LEU A 157 11.70 2.35 -0.09
CA LEU A 157 11.22 1.27 0.77
C LEU A 157 10.21 0.38 0.04
N ALA A 158 9.21 0.98 -0.61
CA ALA A 158 8.19 0.24 -1.32
C ALA A 158 8.76 -0.61 -2.45
N GLU A 159 9.67 -0.05 -3.26
CA GLU A 159 10.39 -0.78 -4.31
C GLU A 159 11.10 -2.00 -3.73
N ASN A 160 11.94 -1.78 -2.71
CA ASN A 160 12.71 -2.85 -2.07
C ASN A 160 11.83 -3.99 -1.54
N VAL A 161 10.73 -3.64 -0.86
CA VAL A 161 9.78 -4.61 -0.31
C VAL A 161 9.07 -5.37 -1.42
N ILE A 162 8.57 -4.68 -2.44
CA ILE A 162 7.80 -5.30 -3.53
C ILE A 162 8.67 -6.20 -4.40
N TYR A 163 9.91 -5.82 -4.72
CA TYR A 163 10.81 -6.70 -5.48
C TYR A 163 11.14 -7.99 -4.73
N LYS A 164 11.27 -7.93 -3.40
CA LYS A 164 11.43 -9.14 -2.56
C LYS A 164 10.15 -9.94 -2.51
N PHE A 165 9.00 -9.29 -2.33
CA PHE A 165 7.70 -9.94 -2.27
C PHE A 165 7.31 -10.62 -3.58
N ASP A 166 7.66 -10.06 -4.74
CA ASP A 166 7.43 -10.71 -6.04
C ASP A 166 8.20 -12.03 -6.17
N LYS A 167 9.39 -12.10 -5.59
CA LYS A 167 10.22 -13.32 -5.54
C LYS A 167 9.84 -14.29 -4.41
N TYR A 168 9.05 -13.83 -3.43
CA TYR A 168 8.64 -14.65 -2.28
C TYR A 168 7.80 -15.86 -2.72
N ASN A 169 8.15 -17.05 -2.25
CA ASN A 169 7.37 -18.26 -2.50
C ASN A 169 6.72 -18.70 -1.20
N PHE A 170 5.40 -18.87 -1.22
CA PHE A 170 4.68 -19.47 -0.11
C PHE A 170 5.20 -20.89 0.08
N VAL A 171 5.94 -21.13 1.17
CA VAL A 171 6.42 -22.47 1.52
C VAL A 171 5.20 -23.35 1.81
N LYS A 172 5.19 -24.57 1.24
CA LYS A 172 4.13 -25.57 1.45
C LYS A 172 4.01 -25.97 2.91
#